data_AF-K3XAM8-F1
#
_entry.id   AF-K3XAM8-F1
#
_cell.length_a   1.000
_cell.length_b   1.000
_cell.length_c   1.000
_cell.angle_alpha   90.00
_cell.angle_beta   90.00
_cell.angle_gamma   90.00
#
_symmetry.space_group_name_H-M   'P 1'
#
loop_
_entity.id
_entity.type
_entity.pdbx_description
1 polymer ?
#
loop_
_entity_poly.entity_id
_entity_poly.type
_entity_poly.pdbx_seq_one_letter_code
_entity_poly.pdbx_strand_id
1 'polypeptide(L)'
;MWPSTLARRSVVTASGRRSASLLLLPHARAVATSTSSVSSPAALIGQSANATRGPTDHSTQNYQLVIVGTGWAGYQMFTNCKKHRTDIEATVGRPVDIVVVSKRNHFLYTPLLASTTVGTLEFRSIIEPLRDNHFRHENDFHYAHVTDIAPEGKLVRVRSELSQRDYAIRYDTLVLACGSRPLTFGLPGVEEHAFFLKEVNHARAIRNKILENFEMATQPGVSVEEKKQLLHFVVVGGGPTGVEFCAELYDFLQQDLVRMYPDSSKHLCVTLLDSGDILTGFDAHLRNFAMKKIQERPSMKIVKKNCAAVTKDSVTLQDGEVIPTGLVVWTAGVGPNDLTKALTVFEKSKRGNILTNQYCQVLGAAEVEEVAPFGMPRRSNVFSIGDCAEILDYPLPATAQKAQTQADYLTALFRGKNPTPATPYSFHSKGMLAYLGSYEGLFELKKQKEPGDRLQLAGWQAWLLWRSAYLTKLGSWRLRMQVPLDWLKALVVGRDVSRF
;
A
#
# COMPACT_ATOMS: atom_id res chain seq x y z
N MET A 1 40.76 42.19 -45.87
CA MET A 1 40.50 43.36 -44.99
C MET A 1 40.85 42.99 -43.56
N TRP A 2 42.06 43.36 -43.12
CA TRP A 2 42.47 43.53 -41.71
C TRP A 2 41.99 44.91 -41.20
N PRO A 3 42.23 45.35 -39.95
CA PRO A 3 42.85 44.70 -38.75
C PRO A 3 41.94 44.82 -37.49
N SER A 4 42.08 44.10 -36.36
CA SER A 4 43.17 43.88 -35.36
C SER A 4 43.45 45.07 -34.39
N THR A 5 43.34 44.80 -33.07
CA THR A 5 44.09 45.38 -31.91
C THR A 5 43.62 44.68 -30.61
N LEU A 6 44.42 43.86 -29.90
CA LEU A 6 45.45 44.16 -28.86
C LEU A 6 44.86 44.88 -27.62
N ALA A 7 45.06 44.49 -26.34
CA ALA A 7 46.23 43.96 -25.61
C ALA A 7 45.78 43.18 -24.32
N ARG A 8 46.42 42.11 -23.79
CA ARG A 8 47.66 41.99 -22.96
C ARG A 8 47.83 43.15 -21.95
N ARG A 9 48.11 43.00 -20.63
CA ARG A 9 49.10 42.14 -19.95
C ARG A 9 48.96 42.29 -18.40
N SER A 10 49.06 41.18 -17.65
CA SER A 10 50.02 40.82 -16.57
C SER A 10 49.91 41.49 -15.19
N VAL A 11 49.61 40.74 -14.11
CA VAL A 11 50.47 39.95 -13.17
C VAL A 11 51.10 40.81 -12.06
N VAL A 12 51.02 40.32 -10.80
CA VAL A 12 52.11 40.21 -9.79
C VAL A 12 51.64 40.51 -8.33
N THR A 13 51.50 39.43 -7.53
CA THR A 13 51.93 39.21 -6.11
C THR A 13 51.40 40.12 -4.98
N ALA A 14 51.38 39.79 -3.69
CA ALA A 14 51.55 38.59 -2.85
C ALA A 14 51.28 39.03 -1.39
N SER A 15 51.22 38.03 -0.49
CA SER A 15 51.35 38.12 0.98
C SER A 15 50.15 38.68 1.75
N GLY A 16 49.76 38.19 2.93
CA GLY A 16 50.32 37.16 3.79
C GLY A 16 49.80 37.37 5.23
N ARG A 17 49.52 36.23 5.90
CA ARG A 17 49.58 35.98 7.36
C ARG A 17 48.46 36.47 8.33
N ARG A 18 47.95 35.44 9.05
CA ARG A 18 47.75 35.26 10.51
C ARG A 18 46.64 36.08 11.18
N SER A 19 45.55 35.45 11.65
CA SER A 19 45.39 34.63 12.88
C SER A 19 45.29 35.47 14.15
N ALA A 20 44.11 35.47 14.79
CA ALA A 20 43.96 35.46 16.25
C ALA A 20 42.51 35.08 16.63
N SER A 21 42.41 34.07 17.48
CA SER A 21 41.24 33.54 18.17
C SER A 21 40.63 34.54 19.15
N LEU A 22 39.34 34.41 19.46
CA LEU A 22 38.85 34.68 20.82
C LEU A 22 37.56 33.89 21.13
N LEU A 23 37.71 32.94 22.05
CA LEU A 23 36.65 32.32 22.85
C LEU A 23 36.01 33.37 23.77
N LEU A 24 34.74 33.18 24.16
CA LEU A 24 34.22 33.48 25.52
C LEU A 24 32.74 33.05 25.69
N LEU A 25 32.55 31.91 26.34
CA LEU A 25 31.58 31.64 27.42
C LEU A 25 32.44 31.22 28.62
N PRO A 26 32.02 31.27 29.91
CA PRO A 26 30.66 30.99 30.42
C PRO A 26 30.26 31.86 31.63
N HIS A 27 29.11 31.59 32.27
CA HIS A 27 29.02 31.49 33.73
C HIS A 27 27.75 30.74 34.17
N ALA A 28 27.95 29.75 35.03
CA ALA A 28 26.94 29.02 35.79
C ALA A 28 27.35 29.06 37.27
N ARG A 29 26.37 29.15 38.19
CA ARG A 29 26.37 28.69 39.60
C ARG A 29 24.97 28.94 40.16
N ALA A 30 24.14 27.91 40.43
CA ALA A 30 24.12 26.96 41.56
C ALA A 30 23.60 27.59 42.88
N VAL A 31 22.33 27.34 43.26
CA VAL A 31 21.78 26.31 44.21
C VAL A 31 21.49 26.93 45.59
N ALA A 32 20.23 26.85 46.03
CA ALA A 32 19.84 26.49 47.41
C ALA A 32 18.32 26.24 47.53
N THR A 33 18.00 25.21 48.30
CA THR A 33 16.72 24.57 48.60
C THR A 33 15.91 25.26 49.70
N SER A 34 14.57 25.23 49.62
CA SER A 34 13.71 25.04 50.80
C SER A 34 12.26 24.67 50.43
N THR A 35 11.80 23.57 51.01
CA THR A 35 10.44 23.02 51.03
C THR A 35 9.46 23.88 51.85
N SER A 36 8.20 24.04 51.40
CA SER A 36 7.00 23.87 52.25
C SER A 36 5.67 24.09 51.50
N SER A 37 4.77 23.12 51.72
CA SER A 37 3.30 23.19 51.76
C SER A 37 2.51 23.94 50.67
N VAL A 38 1.89 23.14 49.79
CA VAL A 38 0.74 23.52 48.96
C VAL A 38 -0.52 23.57 49.81
N SER A 39 -1.16 24.73 49.88
CA SER A 39 -2.55 24.90 50.29
C SER A 39 -3.33 25.48 49.10
N SER A 40 -4.36 24.77 48.63
CA SER A 40 -5.31 25.25 47.62
C SER A 40 -5.97 26.57 48.03
N PRO A 41 -6.39 27.38 47.04
CA PRO A 41 -7.83 27.55 46.91
C PRO A 41 -8.32 27.43 45.46
N ALA A 42 -9.60 27.07 45.40
CA ALA A 42 -10.38 26.83 44.21
C ALA A 42 -10.71 28.10 43.39
N ALA A 43 -11.10 27.84 42.15
CA ALA A 43 -12.02 28.61 41.31
C ALA A 43 -11.57 29.98 40.80
N LEU A 44 -11.20 30.02 39.51
CA LEU A 44 -11.74 30.92 38.47
C LEU A 44 -10.79 30.88 37.26
N ILE A 45 -11.06 30.01 36.29
CA ILE A 45 -10.52 30.17 34.94
C ILE A 45 -11.72 30.26 34.00
N GLY A 46 -11.87 31.46 33.45
CA GLY A 46 -12.93 31.86 32.55
C GLY A 46 -12.94 31.05 31.26
N GLN A 47 -14.16 30.82 30.79
CA GLN A 47 -14.46 30.33 29.46
C GLN A 47 -13.89 31.30 28.41
N SER A 48 -12.85 30.87 27.68
CA SER A 48 -12.54 31.43 26.38
C SER A 48 -13.20 30.56 25.32
N ALA A 49 -14.50 30.77 25.14
CA ALA A 49 -15.26 30.22 24.02
C ALA A 49 -14.94 31.03 22.76
N ASN A 50 -13.88 30.65 22.04
CA ASN A 50 -13.72 31.00 20.62
C ASN A 50 -14.06 29.76 19.79
N ALA A 51 -15.37 29.46 19.76
CA ALA A 51 -15.95 28.57 18.79
C ALA A 51 -15.98 29.30 17.43
N THR A 52 -14.94 29.13 16.63
CA THR A 52 -15.04 29.35 15.18
C THR A 52 -16.16 28.45 14.65
N ARG A 53 -17.31 29.07 14.36
CA ARG A 53 -18.46 28.43 13.72
C ARG A 53 -17.99 27.75 12.43
N GLY A 54 -18.03 26.41 12.43
CA GLY A 54 -17.81 25.58 11.25
C GLY A 54 -18.97 25.70 10.24
N PRO A 55 -18.83 25.13 9.04
CA PRO A 55 -19.79 25.31 7.95
C PRO A 55 -21.15 24.71 8.31
N THR A 56 -22.16 25.59 8.36
CA THR A 56 -23.63 25.38 8.28
C THR A 56 -24.21 24.07 8.83
N ASP A 57 -24.98 24.23 9.90
CA ASP A 57 -25.78 23.31 10.73
C ASP A 57 -26.91 22.55 10.00
N HIS A 58 -26.59 21.85 8.90
CA HIS A 58 -27.49 20.88 8.26
C HIS A 58 -27.03 19.41 8.47
N SER A 59 -25.80 19.19 8.94
CA SER A 59 -25.17 17.85 9.07
C SER A 59 -25.55 17.08 10.34
N THR A 60 -26.30 17.70 11.26
CA THR A 60 -26.71 17.05 12.53
C THR A 60 -27.90 16.11 12.35
N GLN A 61 -28.71 16.27 11.28
CA GLN A 61 -29.89 15.45 11.03
C GLN A 61 -29.64 14.18 10.21
N ASN A 62 -28.71 14.19 9.25
CA ASN A 62 -28.43 13.04 8.40
C ASN A 62 -27.64 11.95 9.14
N TYR A 63 -27.90 10.69 8.79
CA TYR A 63 -27.15 9.55 9.27
C TYR A 63 -25.72 9.57 8.69
N GLN A 64 -24.69 9.62 9.54
CA GLN A 64 -23.30 9.73 9.11
C GLN A 64 -22.65 8.34 9.01
N LEU A 65 -22.45 7.86 7.79
CA LEU A 65 -21.69 6.64 7.50
C LEU A 65 -20.25 7.02 7.10
N VAL A 66 -19.31 6.88 8.03
CA VAL A 66 -17.90 7.24 7.83
C VAL A 66 -17.09 6.01 7.42
N ILE A 67 -16.36 6.10 6.30
CA ILE A 67 -15.49 5.05 5.76
C ILE A 67 -14.04 5.56 5.78
N VAL A 68 -13.15 4.81 6.43
CA VAL A 68 -11.73 5.15 6.52
C VAL A 68 -10.93 4.30 5.54
N GLY A 69 -10.35 4.95 4.54
CA GLY A 69 -9.48 4.32 3.54
C GLY A 69 -10.14 4.16 2.17
N THR A 70 -9.30 4.16 1.14
CA THR A 70 -9.69 4.10 -0.28
C THR A 70 -9.03 2.93 -1.00
N GLY A 71 -8.74 1.85 -0.27
CA GLY A 71 -8.29 0.57 -0.83
C GLY A 71 -9.46 -0.29 -1.30
N TRP A 72 -9.21 -1.57 -1.53
CA TRP A 72 -10.22 -2.54 -1.98
C TRP A 72 -11.48 -2.57 -1.12
N ALA A 73 -11.33 -2.63 0.21
CA ALA A 73 -12.47 -2.64 1.14
C ALA A 73 -13.21 -1.30 1.14
N GLY A 74 -12.51 -0.19 1.35
CA GLY A 74 -13.13 1.13 1.50
C GLY A 74 -13.77 1.65 0.21
N TYR A 75 -13.11 1.44 -0.94
CA TYR A 75 -13.67 1.83 -2.24
C TYR A 75 -14.89 0.97 -2.62
N GLN A 76 -14.84 -0.35 -2.40
CA GLN A 76 -15.99 -1.23 -2.60
C GLN A 76 -17.16 -0.82 -1.68
N MET A 77 -16.87 -0.52 -0.42
CA MET A 77 -17.87 -0.08 0.55
C MET A 77 -18.53 1.23 0.11
N PHE A 78 -17.72 2.22 -0.26
CA PHE A 78 -18.21 3.52 -0.74
C PHE A 78 -19.10 3.37 -1.99
N THR A 79 -18.61 2.67 -3.01
CA THR A 79 -19.34 2.49 -4.27
C THR A 79 -20.65 1.72 -4.09
N ASN A 80 -20.64 0.66 -3.28
CA ASN A 80 -21.83 -0.11 -2.98
C ASN A 80 -22.85 0.67 -2.14
N CYS A 81 -22.41 1.34 -1.07
CA CYS A 81 -23.30 2.14 -0.23
C CYS A 81 -23.91 3.30 -1.02
N LYS A 82 -23.12 3.93 -1.90
CA LYS A 82 -23.63 4.96 -2.81
C LYS A 82 -24.69 4.40 -3.75
N LYS A 83 -24.42 3.25 -4.38
CA LYS A 83 -25.35 2.57 -5.29
C LYS A 83 -26.66 2.20 -4.60
N HIS A 84 -26.60 1.81 -3.33
CA HIS A 84 -27.73 1.33 -2.55
C HIS A 84 -28.19 2.32 -1.47
N ARG A 85 -27.92 3.62 -1.66
CA ARG A 85 -28.19 4.64 -0.65
C ARG A 85 -29.64 4.65 -0.20
N THR A 86 -30.58 4.55 -1.14
CA THR A 86 -32.02 4.54 -0.83
C THR A 86 -32.43 3.34 0.05
N ASP A 87 -31.86 2.15 -0.19
CA ASP A 87 -32.11 0.98 0.66
C ASP A 87 -31.57 1.22 2.09
N ILE A 88 -30.40 1.85 2.20
CA ILE A 88 -29.77 2.17 3.48
C ILE A 88 -30.58 3.24 4.21
N GLU A 89 -30.98 4.32 3.53
CA GLU A 89 -31.84 5.39 4.07
C GLU A 89 -33.16 4.83 4.60
N ALA A 90 -33.78 3.88 3.89
CA ALA A 90 -34.96 3.17 4.37
C ALA A 90 -34.68 2.32 5.61
N THR A 91 -33.51 1.67 5.68
CA THR A 91 -33.10 0.83 6.81
C THR A 91 -32.83 1.66 8.07
N VAL A 92 -32.20 2.82 7.94
CA VAL A 92 -31.88 3.72 9.08
C VAL A 92 -32.98 4.74 9.39
N GLY A 93 -33.98 4.88 8.52
CA GLY A 93 -35.14 5.75 8.70
C GLY A 93 -34.90 7.24 8.47
N ARG A 94 -33.77 7.63 7.86
CA ARG A 94 -33.43 9.04 7.56
C ARG A 94 -32.40 9.16 6.43
N PRO A 95 -32.22 10.34 5.81
CA PRO A 95 -31.19 10.56 4.79
C PRO A 95 -29.79 10.22 5.32
N VAL A 96 -28.93 9.65 4.47
CA VAL A 96 -27.59 9.17 4.83
C VAL A 96 -26.55 10.01 4.12
N ASP A 97 -25.52 10.45 4.83
CA ASP A 97 -24.27 11.00 4.29
C ASP A 97 -23.17 9.95 4.35
N ILE A 98 -22.53 9.70 3.21
CA ILE A 98 -21.43 8.74 3.08
C ILE A 98 -20.14 9.53 3.01
N VAL A 99 -19.41 9.56 4.12
CA VAL A 99 -18.19 10.35 4.29
C VAL A 99 -16.97 9.45 4.18
N VAL A 100 -16.00 9.80 3.35
CA VAL A 100 -14.78 9.02 3.14
C VAL A 100 -13.56 9.81 3.62
N VAL A 101 -12.75 9.23 4.50
CA VAL A 101 -11.49 9.80 4.99
C VAL A 101 -10.33 8.97 4.50
N SER A 102 -9.36 9.56 3.79
CA SER A 102 -8.19 8.83 3.33
C SER A 102 -6.97 9.69 3.05
N LYS A 103 -5.79 9.08 3.29
CA LYS A 103 -4.47 9.55 2.86
C LYS A 103 -4.29 9.59 1.35
N ARG A 104 -5.24 9.03 0.59
CA ARG A 104 -5.17 8.85 -0.86
C ARG A 104 -6.50 9.20 -1.51
N ASN A 105 -6.47 10.10 -2.49
CA ASN A 105 -7.63 10.59 -3.23
C ASN A 105 -8.11 9.67 -4.37
N HIS A 106 -7.56 8.46 -4.47
CA HIS A 106 -7.88 7.50 -5.51
C HIS A 106 -7.88 6.09 -4.95
N PHE A 107 -8.61 5.21 -5.63
CA PHE A 107 -8.48 3.77 -5.50
C PHE A 107 -7.31 3.27 -6.34
N LEU A 108 -6.60 2.25 -5.85
CA LEU A 108 -5.49 1.59 -6.53
C LEU A 108 -5.83 0.13 -6.78
N TYR A 109 -5.80 -0.27 -8.05
CA TYR A 109 -5.97 -1.65 -8.49
C TYR A 109 -4.66 -2.44 -8.30
N THR A 110 -4.40 -2.84 -7.07
CA THR A 110 -3.12 -3.45 -6.65
C THR A 110 -2.65 -4.69 -7.45
N PRO A 111 -3.52 -5.57 -8.02
CA PRO A 111 -3.06 -6.72 -8.78
C PRO A 111 -2.28 -6.40 -10.06
N LEU A 112 -2.42 -5.18 -10.59
CA LEU A 112 -1.70 -4.73 -11.79
C LEU A 112 -0.52 -3.80 -11.44
N LEU A 113 -0.20 -3.63 -10.16
CA LEU A 113 0.84 -2.70 -9.72
C LEU A 113 2.23 -3.13 -10.19
N ALA A 114 2.54 -4.43 -10.18
CA ALA A 114 3.82 -4.97 -10.66
C ALA A 114 4.08 -4.57 -12.13
N SER A 115 3.08 -4.66 -12.99
CA SER A 115 3.18 -4.27 -14.40
C SER A 115 3.53 -2.79 -14.62
N THR A 116 3.20 -1.92 -13.66
CA THR A 116 3.55 -0.48 -13.75
C THR A 116 4.99 -0.16 -13.39
N THR A 117 5.67 -1.07 -12.68
CA THR A 117 7.10 -0.89 -12.30
C THR A 117 8.03 -0.90 -13.50
N VAL A 118 7.58 -1.44 -14.64
CA VAL A 118 8.37 -1.59 -15.87
C VAL A 118 7.73 -0.93 -17.09
N GLY A 119 6.55 -0.31 -16.96
CA GLY A 119 5.85 0.33 -18.07
C GLY A 119 5.06 -0.64 -18.97
N THR A 120 4.80 -1.88 -18.53
CA THR A 120 3.80 -2.75 -19.19
C THR A 120 2.39 -2.12 -19.09
N LEU A 121 2.14 -1.40 -17.99
CA LEU A 121 0.96 -0.58 -17.78
C LEU A 121 1.37 0.79 -17.27
N GLU A 122 0.59 1.82 -17.60
CA GLU A 122 0.79 3.15 -17.03
C GLU A 122 0.22 3.27 -15.62
N PHE A 123 0.86 4.10 -14.79
CA PHE A 123 0.42 4.34 -13.40
C PHE A 123 -1.05 4.80 -13.33
N ARG A 124 -1.47 5.62 -14.30
CA ARG A 124 -2.83 6.17 -14.39
C ARG A 124 -3.87 5.14 -14.84
N SER A 125 -3.44 4.03 -15.43
CA SER A 125 -4.27 2.94 -15.92
C SER A 125 -4.62 1.91 -14.85
N ILE A 126 -4.19 2.13 -13.61
CA ILE A 126 -4.53 1.26 -12.47
C ILE A 126 -5.05 2.03 -11.25
N ILE A 127 -5.35 3.33 -11.41
CA ILE A 127 -5.92 4.17 -10.35
C ILE A 127 -7.25 4.76 -10.79
N GLU A 128 -8.18 4.90 -9.84
CA GLU A 128 -9.48 5.54 -10.06
C GLU A 128 -9.66 6.71 -9.08
N PRO A 129 -9.74 7.96 -9.54
CA PRO A 129 -9.96 9.10 -8.65
C PRO A 129 -11.31 8.97 -7.94
N LEU A 130 -11.34 9.28 -6.64
CA LEU A 130 -12.58 9.16 -5.87
C LEU A 130 -13.61 10.22 -6.26
N ARG A 131 -13.16 11.42 -6.64
CA ARG A 131 -14.05 12.55 -6.94
C ARG A 131 -14.88 12.36 -8.22
N ASP A 132 -14.43 11.54 -9.16
CA ASP A 132 -15.20 11.20 -10.38
C ASP A 132 -16.50 10.48 -10.02
N ASN A 133 -16.56 9.85 -8.85
CA ASN A 133 -17.76 9.23 -8.33
C ASN A 133 -18.65 10.25 -7.59
N HIS A 134 -19.31 11.16 -8.32
CA HIS A 134 -20.31 12.15 -7.85
C HIS A 134 -20.65 12.10 -6.35
N PHE A 135 -19.83 12.72 -5.51
CA PHE A 135 -20.20 13.06 -4.14
C PHE A 135 -21.33 14.10 -4.17
N ARG A 136 -22.19 14.14 -3.15
CA ARG A 136 -23.25 15.16 -3.06
C ARG A 136 -22.67 16.49 -2.60
N HIS A 137 -21.71 16.43 -1.68
CA HIS A 137 -21.08 17.60 -1.07
C HIS A 137 -19.56 17.46 -1.07
N GLU A 138 -18.85 18.60 -1.04
CA GLU A 138 -17.38 18.60 -0.97
C GLU A 138 -16.85 17.91 0.29
N ASN A 139 -17.63 17.99 1.38
CA ASN A 139 -17.33 17.39 2.68
C ASN A 139 -17.57 15.87 2.73
N ASP A 140 -18.09 15.25 1.67
CA ASP A 140 -18.22 13.79 1.63
C ASP A 140 -16.85 13.09 1.43
N PHE A 141 -15.80 13.83 1.06
CA PHE A 141 -14.44 13.32 0.96
C PHE A 141 -13.42 14.22 1.67
N HIS A 142 -12.73 13.63 2.64
CA HIS A 142 -11.65 14.27 3.38
C HIS A 142 -10.30 13.66 2.98
N TYR A 143 -9.46 14.49 2.36
CA TYR A 143 -8.06 14.16 2.11
C TYR A 143 -7.24 14.39 3.38
N ALA A 144 -7.35 13.43 4.28
CA ALA A 144 -6.90 13.48 5.66
C ALA A 144 -6.65 12.05 6.16
N HIS A 145 -5.87 11.92 7.24
CA HIS A 145 -5.75 10.68 7.98
C HIS A 145 -6.43 10.75 9.32
N VAL A 146 -6.95 9.61 9.75
CA VAL A 146 -7.41 9.42 11.13
C VAL A 146 -6.18 9.39 12.03
N THR A 147 -6.26 10.13 13.13
CA THR A 147 -5.26 10.14 14.20
C THR A 147 -5.74 9.40 15.44
N ASP A 148 -7.05 9.45 15.70
CA ASP A 148 -7.66 8.87 16.89
C ASP A 148 -9.18 8.66 16.68
N ILE A 149 -9.79 7.77 17.47
CA ILE A 149 -11.22 7.48 17.45
C ILE A 149 -11.71 7.44 18.90
N ALA A 150 -12.80 8.16 19.17
CA ALA A 150 -13.49 8.16 20.46
C ALA A 150 -14.87 7.48 20.30
N PRO A 151 -14.98 6.16 20.57
CA PRO A 151 -16.20 5.40 20.35
C PRO A 151 -17.40 5.88 21.18
N GLU A 152 -17.15 6.35 22.40
CA GLU A 152 -18.19 6.81 23.34
C GLU A 152 -18.90 8.06 22.80
N GLY A 153 -18.13 9.00 22.26
CA GLY A 153 -18.65 10.23 21.66
C GLY A 153 -19.00 10.11 20.17
N LYS A 154 -18.75 8.94 19.56
CA LYS A 154 -18.85 8.69 18.12
C LYS A 154 -18.13 9.74 17.26
N LEU A 155 -16.87 10.00 17.59
CA LEU A 155 -16.02 10.97 16.88
C LEU A 155 -14.77 10.30 16.29
N VAL A 156 -14.45 10.64 15.04
CA VAL A 156 -13.17 10.35 14.40
C VAL A 156 -12.35 11.64 14.35
N ARG A 157 -11.18 11.65 14.97
CA ARG A 157 -10.23 12.77 14.86
C ARG A 157 -9.36 12.57 13.64
N VAL A 158 -9.23 13.61 12.83
CA VAL A 158 -8.49 13.56 11.58
C VAL A 158 -7.55 14.76 11.45
N ARG A 159 -6.44 14.53 10.75
CA ARG A 159 -5.47 15.55 10.36
C ARG A 159 -5.37 15.62 8.85
N SER A 160 -5.41 16.82 8.29
CA SER A 160 -5.26 17.06 6.85
C SER A 160 -3.94 16.49 6.31
N GLU A 161 -3.96 15.91 5.11
CA GLU A 161 -2.72 15.51 4.41
C GLU A 161 -1.96 16.70 3.80
N LEU A 162 -2.58 17.88 3.74
CA LEU A 162 -2.05 19.06 3.06
C LEU A 162 -1.74 20.22 4.02
N SER A 163 -2.12 20.11 5.29
CA SER A 163 -1.93 21.15 6.30
C SER A 163 -1.87 20.58 7.71
N GLN A 164 -1.46 21.38 8.69
CA GLN A 164 -1.48 20.99 10.11
C GLN A 164 -2.87 21.11 10.76
N ARG A 165 -3.94 21.13 9.96
CA ARG A 165 -5.30 21.30 10.46
C ARG A 165 -5.83 19.98 11.02
N ASP A 166 -6.21 20.02 12.29
CA ASP A 166 -6.91 18.94 12.99
C ASP A 166 -8.39 19.29 13.14
N TYR A 167 -9.26 18.30 12.96
CA TYR A 167 -10.69 18.43 13.16
C TYR A 167 -11.32 17.08 13.46
N ALA A 168 -12.59 17.08 13.87
CA ALA A 168 -13.34 15.87 14.19
C ALA A 168 -14.51 15.68 13.22
N ILE A 169 -14.80 14.42 12.90
CA ILE A 169 -15.94 14.00 12.09
C ILE A 169 -16.81 13.11 12.97
N ARG A 170 -18.09 13.47 13.11
CA ARG A 170 -19.07 12.64 13.81
C ARG A 170 -19.50 11.47 12.92
N TYR A 171 -19.75 10.31 13.53
CA TYR A 171 -20.31 9.17 12.82
C TYR A 171 -21.53 8.60 13.56
N ASP A 172 -22.42 7.95 12.82
CA ASP A 172 -23.38 6.99 13.38
C ASP A 172 -22.90 5.56 13.15
N THR A 173 -22.26 5.31 11.99
CA THR A 173 -21.51 4.08 11.69
C THR A 173 -20.11 4.42 11.20
N LEU A 174 -19.11 3.70 11.71
CA LEU A 174 -17.71 3.83 11.29
C LEU A 174 -17.21 2.53 10.69
N VAL A 175 -16.65 2.58 9.48
CA VAL A 175 -16.04 1.43 8.80
C VAL A 175 -14.54 1.69 8.61
N LEU A 176 -13.71 0.95 9.34
CA LEU A 176 -12.26 0.96 9.22
C LEU A 176 -11.82 0.03 8.09
N ALA A 177 -11.29 0.61 7.02
CA ALA A 177 -10.80 -0.09 5.83
C ALA A 177 -9.40 0.45 5.42
N CYS A 178 -8.57 0.80 6.41
CA CYS A 178 -7.28 1.46 6.24
C CYS A 178 -6.15 0.52 5.76
N GLY A 179 -6.43 -0.77 5.56
CA GLY A 179 -5.52 -1.72 4.92
C GLY A 179 -4.29 -2.07 5.77
N SER A 180 -3.17 -2.32 5.10
CA SER A 180 -1.93 -2.84 5.68
C SER A 180 -0.71 -2.09 5.15
N ARG A 181 0.42 -2.18 5.87
CA ARG A 181 1.74 -1.74 5.41
C ARG A 181 2.65 -2.93 5.08
N PRO A 182 3.69 -2.76 4.25
CA PRO A 182 4.77 -3.74 4.14
C PRO A 182 5.36 -4.07 5.52
N LEU A 183 5.67 -5.34 5.74
CA LEU A 183 6.26 -5.80 7.00
C LEU A 183 7.78 -5.92 6.83
N THR A 184 8.54 -5.19 7.64
CA THR A 184 10.02 -5.23 7.61
C THR A 184 10.62 -6.28 8.55
N PHE A 185 9.78 -6.87 9.40
CA PHE A 185 10.19 -7.79 10.50
C PHE A 185 11.22 -7.17 11.47
N GLY A 186 11.37 -5.85 11.46
CA GLY A 186 12.40 -5.16 12.26
C GLY A 186 13.83 -5.41 11.77
N LEU A 187 14.00 -5.92 10.54
CA LEU A 187 15.32 -6.19 9.98
C LEU A 187 16.03 -4.86 9.64
N PRO A 188 17.30 -4.69 10.05
CA PRO A 188 18.04 -3.45 9.82
C PRO A 188 18.11 -3.06 8.34
N GLY A 189 17.87 -1.79 8.06
CA GLY A 189 18.06 -1.18 6.75
C GLY A 189 16.96 -1.46 5.72
N VAL A 190 15.96 -2.31 6.03
CA VAL A 190 14.86 -2.59 5.10
C VAL A 190 14.01 -1.33 4.85
N GLU A 191 13.68 -0.57 5.88
CA GLU A 191 12.86 0.64 5.74
C GLU A 191 13.64 1.77 5.04
N GLU A 192 14.96 1.81 5.24
CA GLU A 192 15.87 2.85 4.75
C GLU A 192 16.35 2.64 3.31
N HIS A 193 16.51 1.38 2.89
CA HIS A 193 17.23 1.04 1.65
C HIS A 193 16.43 0.16 0.68
N ALA A 194 15.39 -0.55 1.15
CA ALA A 194 14.57 -1.36 0.25
C ALA A 194 13.41 -0.56 -0.36
N PHE A 195 13.03 -0.94 -1.58
CA PHE A 195 11.86 -0.39 -2.26
C PHE A 195 10.68 -1.32 -2.04
N PHE A 196 9.64 -0.84 -1.37
CA PHE A 196 8.39 -1.61 -1.24
C PHE A 196 7.62 -1.65 -2.56
N LEU A 197 6.71 -2.62 -2.74
CA LEU A 197 5.78 -2.64 -3.87
C LEU A 197 4.34 -2.70 -3.36
N LYS A 198 3.78 -1.52 -3.05
CA LYS A 198 2.46 -1.38 -2.39
C LYS A 198 1.62 -0.24 -2.92
N GLU A 199 2.26 0.85 -3.33
CA GLU A 199 1.64 2.09 -3.79
C GLU A 199 2.27 2.54 -5.12
N VAL A 200 1.58 3.44 -5.84
CA VAL A 200 2.01 3.91 -7.18
C VAL A 200 3.35 4.65 -7.13
N ASN A 201 3.55 5.47 -6.09
CA ASN A 201 4.82 6.16 -5.87
C ASN A 201 5.98 5.16 -5.70
N HIS A 202 5.73 4.01 -5.07
CA HIS A 202 6.75 2.97 -4.97
C HIS A 202 7.07 2.35 -6.33
N ALA A 203 6.04 2.03 -7.12
CA ALA A 203 6.25 1.46 -8.46
C ALA A 203 7.04 2.41 -9.37
N ARG A 204 6.76 3.71 -9.29
CA ARG A 204 7.56 4.75 -9.99
C ARG A 204 8.99 4.81 -9.49
N ALA A 205 9.21 4.76 -8.17
CA ALA A 205 10.55 4.78 -7.59
C ALA A 205 11.39 3.56 -8.04
N ILE A 206 10.77 2.38 -8.09
CA ILE A 206 11.39 1.16 -8.63
C ILE A 206 11.78 1.35 -10.10
N ARG A 207 10.84 1.79 -10.95
CA ARG A 207 11.10 2.03 -12.39
C ARG A 207 12.28 2.97 -12.59
N ASN A 208 12.27 4.10 -11.89
CA ASN A 208 13.34 5.09 -11.95
C ASN A 208 14.68 4.53 -11.48
N LYS A 209 14.68 3.71 -10.43
CA LYS A 209 15.92 3.11 -9.92
C LYS A 209 16.51 2.07 -10.88
N ILE A 210 15.67 1.27 -11.53
CA ILE A 210 16.10 0.34 -12.58
C ILE A 210 16.81 1.12 -13.70
N LEU A 211 16.15 2.14 -14.26
CA LEU A 211 16.69 2.95 -15.34
C LEU A 211 17.97 3.70 -14.93
N GLU A 212 17.99 4.27 -13.71
CA GLU A 212 19.17 4.92 -13.15
C GLU A 212 20.37 3.97 -13.06
N ASN A 213 20.17 2.72 -12.63
CA ASN A 213 21.26 1.75 -12.56
C ASN A 213 21.83 1.41 -13.95
N PHE A 214 20.98 1.35 -14.99
CA PHE A 214 21.44 1.17 -16.37
C PHE A 214 22.24 2.37 -16.86
N GLU A 215 21.75 3.60 -16.63
CA GLU A 215 22.48 4.82 -16.99
C GLU A 215 23.79 5.00 -16.20
N MET A 216 23.85 4.56 -14.95
CA MET A 216 25.10 4.54 -14.19
C MET A 216 26.07 3.52 -14.77
N ALA A 217 25.60 2.32 -15.14
CA ALA A 217 26.45 1.25 -15.65
C ALA A 217 27.11 1.57 -17.01
N THR A 218 26.60 2.56 -17.76
CA THR A 218 27.19 3.01 -19.02
C THR A 218 28.24 4.12 -18.86
N GLN A 219 28.39 4.70 -17.67
CA GLN A 219 29.29 5.83 -17.48
C GLN A 219 30.77 5.43 -17.68
N PRO A 220 31.60 6.33 -18.25
CA PRO A 220 33.04 6.10 -18.35
C PRO A 220 33.68 5.88 -16.98
N GLY A 221 34.55 4.87 -16.87
CA GLY A 221 35.30 4.57 -15.65
C GLY A 221 34.63 3.58 -14.68
N VAL A 222 33.38 3.18 -14.93
CA VAL A 222 32.69 2.17 -14.11
C VAL A 222 33.29 0.79 -14.33
N SER A 223 33.72 0.14 -13.23
CA SER A 223 34.35 -1.18 -13.25
C SER A 223 33.36 -2.30 -13.58
N VAL A 224 33.86 -3.48 -13.92
CA VAL A 224 32.99 -4.65 -14.20
C VAL A 224 32.26 -5.09 -12.93
N GLU A 225 32.91 -5.00 -11.78
CA GLU A 225 32.36 -5.33 -10.47
C GLU A 225 31.22 -4.38 -10.11
N GLU A 226 31.40 -3.08 -10.35
CA GLU A 226 30.37 -2.08 -10.11
C GLU A 226 29.18 -2.25 -11.07
N LYS A 227 29.41 -2.60 -12.35
CA LYS A 227 28.34 -2.95 -13.29
C LYS A 227 27.53 -4.16 -12.82
N LYS A 228 28.20 -5.22 -12.37
CA LYS A 228 27.54 -6.42 -11.82
C LYS A 228 26.68 -6.08 -10.60
N GLN A 229 27.17 -5.19 -9.73
CA GLN A 229 26.40 -4.71 -8.59
C GLN A 229 25.18 -3.90 -9.04
N LEU A 230 25.37 -2.84 -9.84
CA LEU A 230 24.29 -1.96 -10.31
C LEU A 230 23.18 -2.73 -11.02
N LEU A 231 23.54 -3.74 -11.82
CA LEU A 231 22.63 -4.53 -12.65
C LEU A 231 22.20 -5.85 -12.01
N HIS A 232 22.47 -6.02 -10.71
CA HIS A 232 21.90 -7.07 -9.90
C HIS A 232 20.69 -6.53 -9.15
N PHE A 233 19.52 -7.11 -9.40
CA PHE A 233 18.24 -6.78 -8.78
C PHE A 233 17.83 -7.88 -7.80
N VAL A 234 17.64 -7.56 -6.52
CA VAL A 234 17.22 -8.54 -5.50
C VAL A 234 15.77 -8.29 -5.14
N VAL A 235 14.94 -9.33 -5.22
CA VAL A 235 13.52 -9.30 -4.84
C VAL A 235 13.33 -10.20 -3.64
N VAL A 236 12.92 -9.64 -2.51
CA VAL A 236 12.71 -10.39 -1.26
C VAL A 236 11.22 -10.70 -1.10
N GLY A 237 10.89 -11.99 -1.01
CA GLY A 237 9.54 -12.53 -0.88
C GLY A 237 9.07 -13.27 -2.14
N GLY A 238 8.89 -14.58 -2.02
CA GLY A 238 8.43 -15.50 -3.07
C GLY A 238 6.90 -15.59 -3.19
N GLY A 239 6.14 -14.66 -2.63
CA GLY A 239 4.69 -14.58 -2.81
C GLY A 239 4.30 -14.14 -4.23
N PRO A 240 2.99 -14.10 -4.56
CA PRO A 240 2.52 -13.68 -5.88
C PRO A 240 3.10 -12.34 -6.33
N THR A 241 3.14 -11.32 -5.45
CA THR A 241 3.69 -10.00 -5.78
C THR A 241 5.15 -10.04 -6.19
N GLY A 242 6.01 -10.76 -5.45
CA GLY A 242 7.43 -10.86 -5.78
C GLY A 242 7.69 -11.65 -7.05
N VAL A 243 6.94 -12.75 -7.26
CA VAL A 243 7.05 -13.54 -8.50
C VAL A 243 6.55 -12.78 -9.72
N GLU A 244 5.41 -12.09 -9.63
CA GLU A 244 4.87 -11.26 -10.71
C GLU A 244 5.81 -10.09 -11.04
N PHE A 245 6.40 -9.45 -10.03
CA PHE A 245 7.40 -8.41 -10.25
C PHE A 245 8.66 -8.95 -10.93
N CYS A 246 9.21 -10.07 -10.45
CA CYS A 246 10.34 -10.75 -11.09
C CYS A 246 10.06 -11.10 -12.55
N ALA A 247 8.83 -11.56 -12.84
CA ALA A 247 8.37 -11.87 -14.18
C ALA A 247 8.29 -10.63 -15.09
N GLU A 248 7.65 -9.57 -14.64
CA GLU A 248 7.55 -8.28 -15.35
C GLU A 248 8.93 -7.66 -15.58
N LEU A 249 9.80 -7.68 -14.56
CA LEU A 249 11.18 -7.22 -14.64
C LEU A 249 11.95 -8.00 -15.70
N TYR A 250 11.87 -9.33 -15.68
CA TYR A 250 12.56 -10.15 -16.67
C TYR A 250 12.12 -9.83 -18.10
N ASP A 251 10.80 -9.71 -18.33
CA ASP A 251 10.28 -9.40 -19.66
C ASP A 251 10.78 -8.02 -20.13
N PHE A 252 10.76 -7.01 -19.26
CA PHE A 252 11.28 -5.67 -19.58
C PHE A 252 12.79 -5.68 -19.87
N LEU A 253 13.57 -6.36 -19.04
CA LEU A 253 15.02 -6.47 -19.23
C LEU A 253 15.34 -7.10 -20.60
N GLN A 254 14.71 -8.23 -20.93
CA GLN A 254 15.02 -8.98 -22.14
C GLN A 254 14.43 -8.36 -23.42
N GLN A 255 13.21 -7.82 -23.36
CA GLN A 255 12.50 -7.32 -24.54
C GLN A 255 12.91 -5.89 -24.90
N ASP A 256 13.23 -5.06 -23.90
CA ASP A 256 13.48 -3.63 -24.11
C ASP A 256 14.95 -3.27 -23.82
N LEU A 257 15.42 -3.52 -22.59
CA LEU A 257 16.70 -2.95 -22.13
C LEU A 257 17.95 -3.64 -22.71
N VAL A 258 17.92 -4.94 -22.97
CA VAL A 258 19.05 -5.65 -23.61
C VAL A 258 19.41 -5.04 -24.98
N ARG A 259 18.39 -4.61 -25.75
CA ARG A 259 18.61 -3.96 -27.05
C ARG A 259 19.21 -2.55 -26.90
N MET A 260 18.79 -1.82 -25.86
CA MET A 260 19.22 -0.43 -25.63
C MET A 260 20.61 -0.36 -24.97
N TYR A 261 20.96 -1.35 -24.14
CA TYR A 261 22.20 -1.41 -23.36
C TYR A 261 22.95 -2.74 -23.57
N PRO A 262 23.38 -3.07 -24.80
CA PRO A 262 23.86 -4.40 -25.16
C PRO A 262 25.11 -4.85 -24.38
N ASP A 263 26.02 -3.92 -24.04
CA ASP A 263 27.24 -4.25 -23.31
C ASP A 263 27.00 -4.42 -21.82
N SER A 264 26.32 -3.46 -21.20
CA SER A 264 25.98 -3.50 -19.78
C SER A 264 25.11 -4.72 -19.44
N SER A 265 24.20 -5.11 -20.35
CA SER A 265 23.26 -6.21 -20.14
C SER A 265 23.92 -7.59 -19.97
N LYS A 266 25.20 -7.75 -20.34
CA LYS A 266 26.00 -8.97 -20.09
C LYS A 266 26.19 -9.25 -18.59
N HIS A 267 25.95 -8.27 -17.73
CA HIS A 267 26.12 -8.37 -16.28
C HIS A 267 24.80 -8.47 -15.51
N LEU A 268 23.67 -8.63 -16.20
CA LEU A 268 22.35 -8.69 -15.57
C LEU A 268 22.19 -9.90 -14.67
N CYS A 269 21.66 -9.65 -13.47
CA CYS A 269 21.24 -10.69 -12.55
C CYS A 269 19.96 -10.28 -11.81
N VAL A 270 19.04 -11.21 -11.62
CA VAL A 270 17.86 -11.05 -10.79
C VAL A 270 17.82 -12.20 -9.80
N THR A 271 17.79 -11.88 -8.50
CA THR A 271 17.68 -12.88 -7.43
C THR A 271 16.32 -12.76 -6.78
N LEU A 272 15.52 -13.83 -6.85
CA LEU A 272 14.33 -13.99 -6.01
C LEU A 272 14.74 -14.69 -4.71
N LEU A 273 14.72 -13.95 -3.61
CA LEU A 273 15.09 -14.41 -2.27
C LEU A 273 13.81 -14.77 -1.49
N ASP A 274 13.69 -16.01 -1.05
CA ASP A 274 12.65 -16.45 -0.12
C ASP A 274 13.23 -17.48 0.86
N SER A 275 12.67 -17.62 2.05
CA SER A 275 13.10 -18.62 3.02
C SER A 275 12.78 -20.07 2.64
N GLY A 276 11.82 -20.28 1.73
CA GLY A 276 11.31 -21.60 1.37
C GLY A 276 10.91 -21.72 -0.10
N ASP A 277 9.81 -22.45 -0.36
CA ASP A 277 9.22 -22.54 -1.69
C ASP A 277 8.48 -21.24 -2.04
N ILE A 278 8.57 -20.82 -3.30
CA ILE A 278 7.79 -19.68 -3.81
C ILE A 278 6.33 -20.08 -4.03
N LEU A 279 5.42 -19.11 -3.97
CA LEU A 279 3.99 -19.29 -4.26
C LEU A 279 3.32 -20.35 -3.37
N THR A 280 3.66 -20.39 -2.08
CA THR A 280 3.13 -21.38 -1.10
C THR A 280 1.61 -21.48 -1.03
N GLY A 281 0.87 -20.45 -1.46
CA GLY A 281 -0.58 -20.48 -1.59
C GLY A 281 -1.12 -21.34 -2.73
N PHE A 282 -0.27 -21.71 -3.70
CA PHE A 282 -0.58 -22.63 -4.79
C PHE A 282 -0.16 -24.07 -4.46
N ASP A 283 -0.79 -25.00 -5.17
CA ASP A 283 -0.46 -26.42 -5.18
C ASP A 283 0.97 -26.70 -5.67
N ALA A 284 1.58 -27.77 -5.15
CA ALA A 284 2.95 -28.15 -5.45
C ALA A 284 3.22 -28.28 -6.96
N HIS A 285 2.26 -28.78 -7.76
CA HIS A 285 2.43 -28.90 -9.20
C HIS A 285 2.65 -27.53 -9.87
N LEU A 286 1.81 -26.54 -9.54
CA LEU A 286 1.91 -25.18 -10.08
C LEU A 286 3.16 -24.45 -9.56
N ARG A 287 3.56 -24.69 -8.31
CA ARG A 287 4.82 -24.15 -7.77
C ARG A 287 6.03 -24.70 -8.53
N ASN A 288 6.05 -26.00 -8.81
CA ASN A 288 7.13 -26.64 -9.57
C ASN A 288 7.21 -26.09 -11.00
N PHE A 289 6.06 -25.87 -11.65
CA PHE A 289 6.01 -25.21 -12.96
C PHE A 289 6.65 -23.81 -12.91
N ALA A 290 6.28 -22.98 -11.92
CA ALA A 290 6.85 -21.65 -11.75
C ALA A 290 8.37 -21.67 -11.47
N MET A 291 8.82 -22.56 -10.57
CA MET A 291 10.23 -22.69 -10.23
C MET A 291 11.07 -23.09 -11.45
N LYS A 292 10.61 -24.10 -12.21
CA LYS A 292 11.28 -24.53 -13.44
C LYS A 292 11.41 -23.36 -14.42
N LYS A 293 10.32 -22.63 -14.63
CA LYS A 293 10.30 -21.49 -15.57
C LYS A 293 11.24 -20.36 -15.15
N ILE A 294 11.36 -20.07 -13.85
CA ILE A 294 12.32 -19.08 -13.35
C ILE A 294 13.76 -19.58 -13.51
N GLN A 295 14.02 -20.86 -13.24
CA GLN A 295 15.36 -21.46 -13.36
C GLN A 295 15.86 -21.57 -14.81
N GLU A 296 14.96 -21.69 -15.78
CA GLU A 296 15.30 -21.72 -17.22
C GLU A 296 15.72 -20.34 -17.77
N ARG A 297 15.59 -19.27 -16.99
CA ARG A 297 15.96 -17.91 -17.39
C ARG A 297 17.44 -17.61 -17.05
N PRO A 298 18.31 -17.32 -18.04
CA PRO A 298 19.76 -17.23 -17.82
C PRO A 298 20.23 -16.20 -16.78
N SER A 299 19.49 -15.10 -16.62
CA SER A 299 19.82 -13.99 -15.70
C SER A 299 19.03 -14.05 -14.39
N MET A 300 18.24 -15.09 -14.13
CA MET A 300 17.46 -15.22 -12.90
C MET A 300 17.91 -16.40 -12.05
N LYS A 301 17.82 -16.24 -10.73
CA LYS A 301 17.99 -17.33 -9.78
C LYS A 301 17.06 -17.20 -8.59
N ILE A 302 16.75 -18.34 -7.98
CA ILE A 302 16.03 -18.41 -6.71
C ILE A 302 17.04 -18.76 -5.62
N VAL A 303 17.08 -17.94 -4.56
CA VAL A 303 17.89 -18.19 -3.36
C VAL A 303 16.94 -18.52 -2.21
N LYS A 304 17.06 -19.75 -1.69
CA LYS A 304 16.23 -20.25 -0.59
C LYS A 304 16.85 -19.94 0.78
N LYS A 305 16.97 -18.66 1.12
CA LYS A 305 17.59 -18.17 2.35
C LYS A 305 16.84 -16.95 2.89
N ASN A 306 16.97 -16.71 4.20
CA ASN A 306 16.41 -15.52 4.84
C ASN A 306 17.33 -14.30 4.68
N CYS A 307 16.73 -13.14 4.48
CA CYS A 307 17.39 -11.84 4.63
C CYS A 307 17.66 -11.55 6.11
N ALA A 308 18.83 -11.01 6.42
CA ALA A 308 19.21 -10.55 7.75
C ALA A 308 19.29 -9.01 7.83
N ALA A 309 19.79 -8.35 6.79
CA ALA A 309 19.87 -6.89 6.72
C ALA A 309 19.94 -6.42 5.26
N VAL A 310 19.57 -5.16 5.04
CA VAL A 310 19.69 -4.50 3.74
C VAL A 310 20.55 -3.24 3.93
N THR A 311 21.45 -2.98 3.00
CA THR A 311 22.19 -1.71 2.92
C THR A 311 21.86 -1.02 1.60
N LYS A 312 22.43 0.16 1.36
CA LYS A 312 22.24 0.90 0.10
C LYS A 312 22.63 0.07 -1.14
N ASP A 313 23.58 -0.84 -1.00
CA ASP A 313 24.24 -1.53 -2.10
C ASP A 313 24.37 -3.06 -1.93
N SER A 314 23.79 -3.64 -0.88
CA SER A 314 23.82 -5.09 -0.67
C SER A 314 22.67 -5.62 0.19
N VAL A 315 22.43 -6.93 0.08
CA VAL A 315 21.58 -7.71 0.99
C VAL A 315 22.46 -8.70 1.74
N THR A 316 22.40 -8.69 3.06
CA THR A 316 23.05 -9.69 3.92
C THR A 316 22.06 -10.79 4.25
N LEU A 317 22.47 -12.05 4.06
CA LEU A 317 21.69 -13.23 4.38
C LEU A 317 21.98 -13.71 5.81
N GLN A 318 21.10 -14.54 6.37
CA GLN A 318 21.25 -15.06 7.74
C GLN A 318 22.51 -15.91 7.97
N ASP A 319 23.09 -16.50 6.93
CA ASP A 319 24.34 -17.25 7.00
C ASP A 319 25.60 -16.39 6.81
N GLY A 320 25.42 -15.06 6.71
CA GLY A 320 26.51 -14.10 6.53
C GLY A 320 26.91 -13.85 5.07
N GLU A 321 26.32 -14.56 4.09
CA GLU A 321 26.53 -14.25 2.68
C GLU A 321 26.04 -12.83 2.36
N VAL A 322 26.87 -12.06 1.66
CA VAL A 322 26.53 -10.70 1.21
C VAL A 322 26.33 -10.72 -0.30
N ILE A 323 25.17 -10.23 -0.73
CA ILE A 323 24.80 -10.11 -2.13
C ILE A 323 24.87 -8.63 -2.54
N PRO A 324 25.89 -8.19 -3.29
CA PRO A 324 25.92 -6.84 -3.85
C PRO A 324 24.78 -6.64 -4.85
N THR A 325 24.08 -5.51 -4.78
CA THR A 325 22.91 -5.21 -5.61
C THR A 325 22.67 -3.71 -5.77
N GLY A 326 22.14 -3.33 -6.92
CA GLY A 326 21.77 -1.95 -7.22
C GLY A 326 20.35 -1.60 -6.80
N LEU A 327 19.51 -2.59 -6.48
CA LEU A 327 18.12 -2.37 -6.08
C LEU A 327 17.58 -3.61 -5.36
N VAL A 328 17.01 -3.35 -4.17
CA VAL A 328 16.29 -4.34 -3.38
C VAL A 328 14.81 -4.01 -3.40
N VAL A 329 13.97 -4.92 -3.91
CA VAL A 329 12.51 -4.80 -3.87
C VAL A 329 11.95 -5.72 -2.79
N TRP A 330 11.31 -5.13 -1.78
CA TRP A 330 10.77 -5.84 -0.63
C TRP A 330 9.28 -6.12 -0.79
N THR A 331 8.94 -7.40 -0.89
CA THR A 331 7.55 -7.91 -1.04
C THR A 331 7.19 -8.94 0.03
N ALA A 332 8.09 -9.17 1.01
CA ALA A 332 7.91 -10.15 2.06
C ALA A 332 6.92 -9.66 3.13
N GLY A 333 5.65 -10.05 2.96
CA GLY A 333 4.63 -9.91 3.99
C GLY A 333 4.01 -8.54 4.14
N VAL A 334 2.85 -8.53 4.78
CA VAL A 334 2.10 -7.31 5.15
C VAL A 334 1.64 -7.42 6.60
N GLY A 335 1.56 -6.27 7.26
CA GLY A 335 1.16 -6.17 8.66
C GLY A 335 0.30 -4.93 8.95
N PRO A 336 -0.11 -4.77 10.23
CA PRO A 336 -0.90 -3.63 10.67
C PRO A 336 -0.20 -2.31 10.35
N ASN A 337 -0.95 -1.37 9.78
CA ASN A 337 -0.48 0.01 9.58
C ASN A 337 -0.41 0.78 10.90
N ASP A 338 0.16 1.98 10.86
CA ASP A 338 0.42 2.77 12.07
C ASP A 338 -0.86 3.20 12.79
N LEU A 339 -1.93 3.51 12.06
CA LEU A 339 -3.24 3.79 12.65
C LEU A 339 -3.80 2.56 13.38
N THR A 340 -3.76 1.38 12.74
CA THR A 340 -4.23 0.13 13.33
C THR A 340 -3.48 -0.16 14.64
N LYS A 341 -2.17 0.11 14.71
CA LYS A 341 -1.36 -0.03 15.93
C LYS A 341 -1.71 1.01 16.99
N ALA A 342 -1.90 2.27 16.58
CA ALA A 342 -2.15 3.39 17.49
C ALA A 342 -3.53 3.34 18.17
N LEU A 343 -4.53 2.72 17.53
CA LEU A 343 -5.89 2.59 18.08
C LEU A 343 -5.97 1.54 19.20
N THR A 344 -5.38 1.81 20.36
CA THR A 344 -5.36 0.91 21.52
C THR A 344 -6.72 0.74 22.20
N VAL A 345 -7.70 1.59 21.86
CA VAL A 345 -9.09 1.48 22.31
C VAL A 345 -9.80 0.22 21.81
N PHE A 346 -9.27 -0.43 20.76
CA PHE A 346 -9.84 -1.67 20.21
C PHE A 346 -8.97 -2.89 20.52
N GLU A 347 -9.61 -4.04 20.72
CA GLU A 347 -8.91 -5.31 20.88
C GLU A 347 -8.10 -5.66 19.61
N LYS A 348 -6.94 -6.28 19.82
CA LYS A 348 -6.00 -6.62 18.75
C LYS A 348 -5.72 -8.11 18.69
N SER A 349 -5.52 -8.63 17.49
CA SER A 349 -5.06 -10.01 17.31
C SER A 349 -3.57 -10.10 17.67
N LYS A 350 -3.04 -11.34 17.76
CA LYS A 350 -1.60 -11.56 17.97
C LYS A 350 -0.73 -10.90 16.89
N ARG A 351 -1.30 -10.67 15.69
CA ARG A 351 -0.63 -9.99 14.58
C ARG A 351 -0.71 -8.46 14.66
N GLY A 352 -1.50 -7.93 15.60
CA GLY A 352 -1.74 -6.50 15.80
C GLY A 352 -2.88 -5.93 14.94
N ASN A 353 -3.66 -6.77 14.26
CA ASN A 353 -4.86 -6.38 13.52
C ASN A 353 -6.02 -6.07 14.47
N ILE A 354 -6.97 -5.22 14.07
CA ILE A 354 -8.19 -4.99 14.87
C ILE A 354 -9.03 -6.26 14.85
N LEU A 355 -9.37 -6.78 16.04
CA LEU A 355 -10.24 -7.94 16.15
C LEU A 355 -11.70 -7.56 15.91
N THR A 356 -12.40 -8.43 15.21
CA THR A 356 -13.84 -8.31 14.98
C THR A 356 -14.55 -9.61 15.32
N ASN A 357 -15.85 -9.50 15.62
CA ASN A 357 -16.72 -10.67 15.59
C ASN A 357 -16.98 -11.14 14.13
N GLN A 358 -17.77 -12.20 13.99
CA GLN A 358 -18.17 -12.79 12.71
C GLN A 358 -19.05 -11.88 11.83
N TYR A 359 -19.48 -10.73 12.34
CA TYR A 359 -20.25 -9.70 11.63
C TYR A 359 -19.38 -8.50 11.23
N CYS A 360 -18.05 -8.61 11.41
CA CYS A 360 -17.08 -7.53 11.22
C CYS A 360 -17.23 -6.34 12.20
N GLN A 361 -18.01 -6.47 13.28
CA GLN A 361 -18.07 -5.46 14.35
C GLN A 361 -16.81 -5.55 15.21
N VAL A 362 -16.20 -4.41 15.52
CA VAL A 362 -14.96 -4.31 16.29
C VAL A 362 -15.16 -4.76 17.74
N LEU A 363 -14.25 -5.59 18.23
CA LEU A 363 -14.19 -5.99 19.64
C LEU A 363 -13.48 -4.92 20.49
N GLY A 364 -13.92 -4.75 21.74
CA GLY A 364 -13.42 -3.73 22.66
C GLY A 364 -13.98 -2.31 22.45
N ALA A 365 -14.76 -2.06 21.40
CA ALA A 365 -15.40 -0.76 21.18
C ALA A 365 -16.60 -0.55 22.12
N ALA A 366 -16.79 0.68 22.60
CA ALA A 366 -17.88 1.02 23.51
C ALA A 366 -19.27 0.68 22.92
N GLU A 367 -20.08 -0.06 23.69
CA GLU A 367 -21.42 -0.51 23.28
C GLU A 367 -22.48 0.56 23.57
N VAL A 368 -22.36 1.69 22.88
CA VAL A 368 -23.25 2.86 23.05
C VAL A 368 -24.57 2.77 22.28
N GLU A 369 -24.77 1.73 21.48
CA GLU A 369 -26.02 1.56 20.72
C GLU A 369 -27.15 1.04 21.62
N GLU A 370 -28.32 1.65 21.53
CA GLU A 370 -29.52 1.23 22.28
C GLU A 370 -30.17 -0.02 21.68
N VAL A 371 -30.11 -0.16 20.36
CA VAL A 371 -30.73 -1.25 19.60
C VAL A 371 -29.67 -2.01 18.84
N ALA A 372 -29.89 -3.31 18.66
CA ALA A 372 -29.16 -4.17 17.76
C ALA A 372 -29.11 -3.57 16.34
N PRO A 373 -27.95 -3.11 15.86
CA PRO A 373 -27.87 -2.53 14.54
C PRO A 373 -28.00 -3.61 13.46
N PHE A 374 -28.73 -3.31 12.38
CA PHE A 374 -28.78 -4.12 11.14
C PHE A 374 -29.03 -5.64 11.34
N GLY A 375 -29.81 -6.02 12.35
CA GLY A 375 -30.13 -7.44 12.63
C GLY A 375 -28.98 -8.27 13.24
N MET A 376 -27.94 -7.60 13.75
CA MET A 376 -26.77 -8.20 14.40
C MET A 376 -26.90 -8.16 15.93
N PRO A 377 -26.03 -8.85 16.69
CA PRO A 377 -25.98 -8.68 18.15
C PRO A 377 -25.78 -7.20 18.54
N ARG A 378 -26.41 -6.77 19.65
CA ARG A 378 -26.27 -5.42 20.19
C ARG A 378 -24.82 -5.19 20.63
N ARG A 379 -24.07 -4.44 19.82
CA ARG A 379 -22.68 -4.00 20.01
C ARG A 379 -22.48 -2.65 19.32
N SER A 380 -21.27 -2.09 19.39
CA SER A 380 -20.94 -0.82 18.72
C SER A 380 -21.19 -0.85 17.19
N ASN A 381 -21.50 0.32 16.62
CA ASN A 381 -21.53 0.55 15.16
C ASN A 381 -20.14 0.85 14.56
N VAL A 382 -19.09 0.27 15.14
CA VAL A 382 -17.74 0.35 14.60
C VAL A 382 -17.40 -0.99 13.95
N PHE A 383 -17.03 -0.94 12.67
CA PHE A 383 -16.68 -2.10 11.87
C PHE A 383 -15.24 -1.99 11.38
N SER A 384 -14.59 -3.14 11.17
CA SER A 384 -13.26 -3.20 10.55
C SER A 384 -13.24 -4.30 9.50
N ILE A 385 -12.74 -4.00 8.30
CA ILE A 385 -12.73 -4.91 7.15
C ILE A 385 -11.43 -4.80 6.35
N GLY A 386 -11.15 -5.82 5.52
CA GLY A 386 -9.94 -5.88 4.71
C GLY A 386 -8.71 -6.24 5.54
N ASP A 387 -7.56 -5.68 5.19
CA ASP A 387 -6.28 -6.09 5.78
C ASP A 387 -5.98 -5.50 7.16
N CYS A 388 -6.76 -4.52 7.63
CA CYS A 388 -6.63 -4.00 9.00
C CYS A 388 -7.40 -4.84 10.03
N ALA A 389 -8.25 -5.77 9.58
CA ALA A 389 -9.15 -6.57 10.42
C ALA A 389 -8.77 -8.05 10.45
N GLU A 390 -9.06 -8.68 11.58
CA GLU A 390 -9.01 -10.14 11.78
C GLU A 390 -10.28 -10.58 12.52
N ILE A 391 -11.01 -11.55 11.98
CA ILE A 391 -12.18 -12.11 12.66
C ILE A 391 -11.68 -13.09 13.70
N LEU A 392 -12.15 -12.96 14.94
CA LEU A 392 -11.79 -13.84 16.04
C LEU A 392 -12.03 -15.30 15.65
N ASP A 393 -11.02 -16.16 15.86
CA ASP A 393 -11.01 -17.58 15.53
C ASP A 393 -11.29 -17.94 14.05
N TYR A 394 -11.26 -16.95 13.15
CA TYR A 394 -11.46 -17.16 11.72
C TYR A 394 -10.41 -16.38 10.89
N PRO A 395 -9.13 -16.82 10.93
CA PRO A 395 -8.05 -16.14 10.23
C PRO A 395 -8.21 -16.30 8.71
N LEU A 396 -8.18 -15.17 8.00
CA LEU A 396 -8.33 -15.11 6.55
C LEU A 396 -7.12 -14.45 5.88
N PRO A 397 -6.80 -14.83 4.63
CA PRO A 397 -5.66 -14.25 3.93
C PRO A 397 -5.88 -12.77 3.60
N ALA A 398 -4.81 -11.98 3.62
CA ALA A 398 -4.82 -10.57 3.25
C ALA A 398 -4.92 -10.43 1.73
N THR A 399 -6.16 -10.43 1.20
CA THR A 399 -6.43 -10.40 -0.24
C THR A 399 -7.48 -9.35 -0.60
N ALA A 400 -7.37 -8.84 -1.83
CA ALA A 400 -8.40 -7.98 -2.42
C ALA A 400 -9.79 -8.65 -2.43
N GLN A 401 -9.85 -9.96 -2.70
CA GLN A 401 -11.11 -10.72 -2.69
C GLN A 401 -11.78 -10.66 -1.32
N LYS A 402 -11.06 -10.96 -0.24
CA LYS A 402 -11.57 -10.85 1.14
C LYS A 402 -12.09 -9.45 1.41
N ALA A 403 -11.30 -8.43 1.08
CA ALA A 403 -11.65 -7.04 1.31
C ALA A 403 -12.95 -6.63 0.59
N GLN A 404 -13.13 -7.06 -0.66
CA GLN A 404 -14.35 -6.80 -1.43
C GLN A 404 -15.55 -7.56 -0.87
N THR A 405 -15.41 -8.86 -0.56
CA THR A 405 -16.54 -9.66 -0.07
C THR A 405 -16.99 -9.24 1.33
N GLN A 406 -16.09 -8.76 2.18
CA GLN A 406 -16.47 -8.14 3.46
C GLN A 406 -17.24 -6.83 3.26
N ALA A 407 -16.84 -6.00 2.30
CA ALA A 407 -17.58 -4.78 1.96
C ALA A 407 -18.97 -5.09 1.36
N ASP A 408 -19.06 -6.10 0.48
CA ASP A 408 -20.34 -6.57 -0.08
C ASP A 408 -21.27 -7.09 1.04
N TYR A 409 -20.73 -7.86 1.99
CA TYR A 409 -21.45 -8.36 3.15
C TYR A 409 -21.99 -7.23 4.05
N LEU A 410 -21.14 -6.28 4.44
CA LEU A 410 -21.57 -5.13 5.24
C LEU A 410 -22.60 -4.27 4.51
N THR A 411 -22.43 -4.07 3.20
CA THR A 411 -23.44 -3.34 2.41
C THR A 411 -24.78 -4.07 2.45
N ALA A 412 -24.80 -5.41 2.31
CA ALA A 412 -26.05 -6.18 2.40
C ALA A 412 -26.73 -6.03 3.78
N LEU A 413 -25.94 -5.93 4.87
CA LEU A 413 -26.45 -5.68 6.22
C LEU A 413 -27.08 -4.29 6.31
N PHE A 414 -26.36 -3.27 5.84
CA PHE A 414 -26.82 -1.87 5.93
C PHE A 414 -28.07 -1.60 5.10
N ARG A 415 -28.32 -2.42 4.07
CA ARG A 415 -29.53 -2.39 3.24
C ARG A 415 -30.72 -3.14 3.82
N GLY A 416 -30.57 -3.81 4.96
CA GLY A 416 -31.59 -4.70 5.53
C GLY A 416 -31.90 -5.90 4.63
N LYS A 417 -30.96 -6.33 3.78
CA LYS A 417 -31.14 -7.47 2.84
C LYS A 417 -30.60 -8.79 3.38
N ASN A 418 -30.20 -8.84 4.64
CA ASN A 418 -29.82 -10.07 5.32
C ASN A 418 -31.00 -10.68 6.10
N PRO A 419 -30.96 -12.00 6.36
CA PRO A 419 -31.88 -12.63 7.29
C PRO A 419 -31.86 -11.95 8.68
N THR A 420 -32.94 -12.07 9.43
CA THR A 420 -32.99 -11.67 10.84
C THR A 420 -33.19 -12.93 11.69
N PRO A 421 -32.22 -13.35 12.52
CA PRO A 421 -30.92 -12.71 12.77
C PRO A 421 -29.96 -12.79 11.58
N ALA A 422 -29.02 -11.84 11.49
CA ALA A 422 -28.02 -11.79 10.44
C ALA A 422 -27.17 -13.07 10.40
N THR A 423 -26.84 -13.51 9.18
CA THR A 423 -25.91 -14.63 8.98
C THR A 423 -24.46 -14.17 9.18
N PRO A 424 -23.62 -14.99 9.85
CA PRO A 424 -22.19 -14.71 9.96
C PRO A 424 -21.50 -14.59 8.61
N TYR A 425 -20.45 -13.77 8.52
CA TYR A 425 -19.62 -13.67 7.32
C TYR A 425 -18.88 -14.99 7.05
N SER A 426 -18.97 -15.47 5.81
CA SER A 426 -18.23 -16.64 5.32
C SER A 426 -17.42 -16.25 4.08
N PHE A 427 -16.14 -16.63 4.05
CA PHE A 427 -15.28 -16.34 2.92
C PHE A 427 -15.26 -17.49 1.91
N HIS A 428 -15.59 -17.17 0.66
CA HIS A 428 -15.49 -18.09 -0.47
C HIS A 428 -14.45 -17.57 -1.46
N SER A 429 -13.33 -18.29 -1.58
CA SER A 429 -12.27 -17.96 -2.54
C SER A 429 -12.73 -18.19 -3.97
N LYS A 430 -12.47 -17.23 -4.87
CA LYS A 430 -12.70 -17.36 -6.32
C LYS A 430 -11.45 -17.86 -7.06
N GLY A 431 -10.48 -18.41 -6.31
CA GLY A 431 -9.22 -18.89 -6.83
C GLY A 431 -8.10 -17.86 -6.76
N MET A 432 -6.93 -18.26 -7.25
CA MET A 432 -5.70 -17.49 -7.24
C MET A 432 -5.12 -17.43 -8.66
N LEU A 433 -4.51 -16.29 -8.97
CA LEU A 433 -3.87 -16.00 -10.25
C LEU A 433 -2.47 -15.46 -9.97
N ALA A 434 -1.50 -15.82 -10.80
CA ALA A 434 -0.17 -15.21 -10.79
C ALA A 434 0.41 -15.17 -12.21
N TYR A 435 0.97 -14.03 -12.61
CA TYR A 435 1.75 -13.90 -13.83
C TYR A 435 3.16 -14.47 -13.65
N LEU A 436 3.64 -15.21 -14.66
CA LEU A 436 4.98 -15.81 -14.67
C LEU A 436 5.91 -15.21 -15.73
N GLY A 437 5.49 -14.18 -16.46
CA GLY A 437 6.29 -13.57 -17.51
C GLY A 437 6.12 -14.30 -18.82
N SER A 438 6.55 -13.67 -19.91
CA SER A 438 6.59 -14.27 -21.25
C SER A 438 5.22 -14.83 -21.69
N TYR A 439 4.14 -14.13 -21.35
CA TYR A 439 2.76 -14.51 -21.66
C TYR A 439 2.29 -15.83 -21.01
N GLU A 440 2.85 -16.18 -19.85
CA GLU A 440 2.44 -17.35 -19.06
C GLU A 440 1.92 -16.94 -17.68
N GLY A 441 1.04 -17.76 -17.13
CA GLY A 441 0.51 -17.57 -15.78
C GLY A 441 0.16 -18.86 -15.09
N LEU A 442 -0.35 -18.72 -13.87
CA LEU A 442 -0.91 -19.79 -13.06
C LEU A 442 -2.33 -19.42 -12.66
N PHE A 443 -3.20 -20.42 -12.62
CA PHE A 443 -4.53 -20.31 -12.05
C PHE A 443 -4.83 -21.54 -11.21
N GLU A 444 -5.36 -21.32 -10.01
CA GLU A 444 -5.87 -22.38 -9.14
C GLU A 444 -7.21 -21.98 -8.54
N LEU A 445 -8.20 -22.87 -8.64
CA LEU A 445 -9.48 -22.75 -7.95
C LEU A 445 -9.78 -24.06 -7.22
N LYS A 446 -9.95 -23.98 -5.90
CA LYS A 446 -10.42 -25.10 -5.08
C LYS A 446 -11.93 -25.23 -5.23
N LYS A 447 -12.43 -26.34 -5.78
CA LYS A 447 -13.88 -26.57 -5.85
C LYS A 447 -14.38 -27.13 -4.53
N GLN A 448 -15.58 -26.73 -4.13
CA GLN A 448 -16.15 -27.09 -2.83
C GLN A 448 -16.81 -28.48 -2.77
N LYS A 449 -16.96 -29.18 -3.90
CA LYS A 449 -17.77 -30.40 -3.97
C LYS A 449 -17.07 -31.69 -3.49
N GLU A 450 -15.75 -31.78 -3.60
CA GLU A 450 -14.98 -32.99 -3.29
C GLU A 450 -13.61 -32.61 -2.68
N PRO A 451 -13.11 -33.30 -1.63
CA PRO A 451 -11.77 -33.09 -1.12
C PRO A 451 -10.72 -33.42 -2.18
N GLY A 452 -10.11 -32.40 -2.80
CA GLY A 452 -9.03 -32.56 -3.77
C GLY A 452 -9.35 -32.15 -5.21
N ASP A 453 -10.62 -31.87 -5.55
CA ASP A 453 -10.96 -31.36 -6.89
C ASP A 453 -10.52 -29.88 -7.01
N ARG A 454 -9.39 -29.68 -7.68
CA ARG A 454 -8.82 -28.37 -7.96
C ARG A 454 -8.81 -28.15 -9.47
N LEU A 455 -9.38 -27.05 -9.90
CA LEU A 455 -9.16 -26.58 -11.27
C LEU A 455 -7.83 -25.85 -11.31
N GLN A 456 -6.87 -26.42 -12.04
CA GLN A 456 -5.53 -25.88 -12.19
C GLN A 456 -5.26 -25.62 -13.67
N LEU A 457 -4.73 -24.44 -13.99
CA LEU A 457 -4.25 -24.11 -15.33
C LEU A 457 -2.87 -23.46 -15.20
N ALA A 458 -2.00 -23.72 -16.17
CA ALA A 458 -0.67 -23.12 -16.26
C ALA A 458 -0.37 -22.69 -17.71
N GLY A 459 0.67 -21.88 -17.88
CA GLY A 459 1.13 -21.42 -19.19
C GLY A 459 0.21 -20.38 -19.82
N TRP A 460 0.13 -20.38 -21.15
CA TRP A 460 -0.57 -19.35 -21.93
C TRP A 460 -2.08 -19.31 -21.67
N GLN A 461 -2.72 -20.45 -21.36
CA GLN A 461 -4.16 -20.50 -21.06
C GLN A 461 -4.48 -19.76 -19.75
N ALA A 462 -3.65 -19.98 -18.72
CA ALA A 462 -3.76 -19.28 -17.45
C ALA A 462 -3.44 -17.79 -17.60
N TRP A 463 -2.51 -17.41 -18.47
CA TRP A 463 -2.26 -16.00 -18.80
C TRP A 463 -3.46 -15.33 -19.48
N LEU A 464 -4.11 -15.99 -20.44
CA LEU A 464 -5.30 -15.46 -21.09
C LEU A 464 -6.44 -15.26 -20.07
N LEU A 465 -6.61 -16.22 -19.16
CA LEU A 465 -7.55 -16.10 -18.05
C LEU A 465 -7.17 -14.95 -17.10
N TRP A 466 -5.89 -14.81 -16.76
CA TRP A 466 -5.36 -13.71 -15.94
C TRP A 466 -5.71 -12.34 -16.56
N ARG A 467 -5.46 -12.14 -17.86
CA ARG A 467 -5.79 -10.90 -18.57
C ARG A 467 -7.29 -10.63 -18.57
N SER A 468 -8.09 -11.66 -18.89
CA SER A 468 -9.55 -11.56 -18.97
C SER A 468 -10.18 -11.26 -17.60
N ALA A 469 -9.72 -11.94 -16.56
CA ALA A 469 -10.19 -11.74 -15.20
C ALA A 469 -9.87 -10.32 -14.71
N TYR A 470 -8.64 -9.85 -14.90
CA TYR A 470 -8.29 -8.51 -14.45
C TYR A 470 -8.97 -7.41 -15.27
N LEU A 471 -9.10 -7.56 -16.59
CA LEU A 471 -9.82 -6.61 -17.43
C LEU A 471 -11.30 -6.48 -17.03
N THR A 472 -11.98 -7.60 -16.77
CA THR A 472 -13.40 -7.58 -16.35
C THR A 472 -13.61 -7.04 -14.94
N LYS A 473 -12.59 -7.16 -14.08
CA LYS A 473 -12.61 -6.69 -12.68
C LYS A 473 -12.21 -5.23 -12.51
N LEU A 474 -11.66 -4.58 -13.53
CA LEU A 474 -11.47 -3.13 -13.54
C LEU A 474 -12.83 -2.44 -13.37
N GLY A 475 -12.89 -1.48 -12.44
CA GLY A 475 -14.14 -0.85 -12.01
C GLY A 475 -14.75 0.06 -13.09
N SER A 476 -13.96 0.96 -13.67
CA SER A 476 -14.44 1.97 -14.61
C SER A 476 -14.21 1.59 -16.08
N TRP A 477 -15.07 2.10 -16.95
CA TRP A 477 -14.91 1.95 -18.40
C TRP A 477 -13.60 2.57 -18.90
N ARG A 478 -13.18 3.69 -18.31
CA ARG A 478 -11.90 4.34 -18.60
C ARG A 478 -10.73 3.38 -18.43
N LEU A 479 -10.64 2.69 -17.29
CA LEU A 479 -9.57 1.72 -17.04
C LEU A 479 -9.68 0.51 -17.98
N ARG A 480 -10.90 0.05 -18.28
CA ARG A 480 -11.14 -1.04 -19.24
C ARG A 480 -10.72 -0.70 -20.68
N MET A 481 -10.63 0.58 -21.04
CA MET A 481 -10.06 1.01 -22.33
C MET A 481 -8.55 1.23 -22.25
N GLN A 482 -8.07 1.86 -21.17
CA GLN A 482 -6.65 2.21 -21.02
C GLN A 482 -5.75 0.99 -20.90
N VAL A 483 -6.15 -0.03 -20.12
CA VAL A 483 -5.32 -1.22 -19.90
C VAL A 483 -5.04 -2.00 -21.19
N PRO A 484 -6.04 -2.32 -22.04
CA PRO A 484 -5.76 -2.92 -23.35
C PRO A 484 -4.91 -2.06 -24.26
N LEU A 485 -5.10 -0.73 -24.26
CA LEU A 485 -4.28 0.19 -25.04
C LEU A 485 -2.83 0.21 -24.58
N ASP A 486 -2.58 0.17 -23.27
CA ASP A 486 -1.24 0.05 -22.71
C ASP A 486 -0.58 -1.27 -23.08
N TRP A 487 -1.31 -2.39 -22.98
CA TRP A 487 -0.81 -3.69 -23.45
C TRP A 487 -0.48 -3.69 -24.94
N LEU A 488 -1.32 -3.06 -25.76
CA LEU A 488 -1.08 -2.94 -27.20
C LEU A 488 0.14 -2.07 -27.49
N LYS A 489 0.27 -0.92 -26.82
CA LYS A 489 1.45 -0.05 -26.93
C LYS A 489 2.72 -0.80 -26.54
N ALA A 490 2.73 -1.43 -25.37
CA ALA A 490 3.88 -2.22 -24.90
C ALA A 490 4.26 -3.35 -25.88
N LEU A 491 3.26 -3.98 -26.51
CA LEU A 491 3.49 -5.04 -27.50
C LEU A 491 4.05 -4.50 -28.83
N VAL A 492 3.55 -3.37 -29.33
CA VAL A 492 3.86 -2.85 -30.67
C VAL A 492 5.10 -1.96 -30.67
N VAL A 493 5.24 -1.06 -29.70
CA VAL A 493 6.33 -0.06 -29.65
C VAL A 493 7.36 -0.32 -28.55
N GLY A 494 7.14 -1.34 -27.72
CA GLY A 494 7.93 -1.59 -26.52
C GLY A 494 7.48 -0.73 -25.34
N ARG A 495 8.16 -0.88 -24.21
CA ARG A 495 7.88 -0.13 -22.98
C ARG A 495 8.62 1.21 -22.96
N ASP A 496 8.01 2.24 -22.40
CA ASP A 496 8.63 3.56 -22.27
C ASP A 496 9.79 3.49 -21.24
N VAL A 497 10.94 4.07 -21.58
CA VAL A 497 12.15 4.10 -20.74
C VAL A 497 12.49 5.49 -20.23
N SER A 498 11.59 6.45 -20.39
CA SER A 498 11.73 7.81 -19.86
C SER A 498 11.70 7.82 -18.33
N ARG A 499 12.59 8.61 -17.72
CA ARG A 499 12.65 8.84 -16.26
C ARG A 499 11.90 10.12 -15.88
N PHE A 500 11.03 10.06 -14.87
CA PHE A 500 10.23 11.21 -14.40
C PHE A 500 9.79 11.16 -12.94
#